data_AF-A0A1F4NSJ5-F1
#
_entry.id   AF-A0A1F4NSJ5-F1
#
_cell.length_a   1.000
_cell.length_b   1.000
_cell.length_c   1.000
_cell.angle_alpha   90.00
_cell.angle_beta   90.00
_cell.angle_gamma   90.00
#
_symmetry.space_group_name_H-M   'P 1'
#
loop_
_entity.id
_entity.type
_entity.pdbx_description
1 polymer ?
#
loop_
_entity_poly.entity_id
_entity_poly.type
_entity_poly.pdbx_seq_one_letter_code
_entity_poly.pdbx_strand_id
1 'polypeptide(L)'
;MKRKLGRLLDWLTTLSALALFIPGLGAQAYLNWSRGTTEGLDASFVHLLLLNTGLWLLWGIGRKLWPVIIANAFGAAFALIIVWQYYCYPRF
;
A
#
# COMPACT_ATOMS: atom_id res chain seq x y z
N MET A 1 -30.28 -12.24 -1.09
CA MET A 1 -29.13 -12.76 -1.86
C MET A 1 -28.10 -11.68 -2.22
N LYS A 2 -28.50 -10.57 -2.88
CA LYS A 2 -27.61 -9.47 -3.33
C LYS A 2 -26.64 -8.90 -2.26
N ARG A 3 -27.11 -8.74 -1.01
CA ARG A 3 -26.30 -8.18 0.10
C ARG A 3 -25.20 -9.15 0.62
N LYS A 4 -25.38 -10.46 0.47
CA LYS A 4 -24.33 -11.44 0.83
C LYS A 4 -23.25 -11.49 -0.25
N LEU A 5 -23.64 -11.42 -1.52
CA LEU A 5 -22.73 -11.37 -2.66
C LEU A 5 -21.86 -10.10 -2.62
N GLY A 6 -22.44 -8.92 -2.37
CA GLY A 6 -21.67 -7.67 -2.27
C GLY A 6 -20.57 -7.74 -1.21
N ARG A 7 -20.91 -8.18 0.01
CA ARG A 7 -19.91 -8.35 1.08
C ARG A 7 -18.81 -9.35 0.74
N LEU A 8 -19.13 -10.42 0.02
CA LEU A 8 -18.12 -11.39 -0.42
C LEU A 8 -17.15 -10.75 -1.41
N LEU A 9 -17.65 -9.99 -2.38
CA LEU A 9 -16.83 -9.29 -3.36
C LEU A 9 -15.91 -8.26 -2.68
N ASP A 10 -16.44 -7.48 -1.73
CA ASP A 10 -15.64 -6.49 -0.99
C ASP A 10 -14.44 -7.12 -0.28
N TRP A 11 -14.66 -8.28 0.35
CA TRP A 11 -13.59 -9.01 1.04
C TRP A 11 -12.62 -9.69 0.07
N LEU A 12 -13.11 -10.22 -1.06
CA LEU A 12 -12.22 -10.77 -2.10
C LEU A 12 -11.30 -9.68 -2.66
N THR A 13 -11.84 -8.51 -3.00
CA THR A 13 -11.03 -7.38 -3.48
C THR A 13 -10.02 -6.94 -2.43
N THR A 14 -10.39 -6.97 -1.15
CA THR A 14 -9.47 -6.64 -0.03
C THR A 14 -8.36 -7.66 0.11
N LEU A 15 -8.66 -8.95 0.04
CA LEU A 15 -7.66 -10.01 0.07
C LEU A 15 -6.71 -9.92 -1.12
N SER A 16 -7.23 -9.63 -2.32
CA SER A 16 -6.39 -9.39 -3.50
C SER A 16 -5.48 -8.18 -3.32
N ALA A 17 -6.00 -7.07 -2.78
CA ALA A 17 -5.19 -5.88 -2.52
C ALA A 17 -4.09 -6.14 -1.47
N LEU A 18 -4.41 -6.85 -0.38
CA LEU A 18 -3.44 -7.25 0.63
C LEU A 18 -2.37 -8.19 0.06
N ALA A 19 -2.77 -9.13 -0.80
CA ALA A 19 -1.87 -10.04 -1.48
C ALA A 19 -0.95 -9.35 -2.50
N LEU A 20 -1.28 -8.13 -2.94
CA LEU A 20 -0.39 -7.30 -3.75
C LEU A 20 0.51 -6.42 -2.89
N PHE A 21 -0.06 -5.73 -1.90
CA PHE A 21 0.68 -4.79 -1.07
C PHE A 21 1.69 -5.47 -0.15
N ILE A 22 1.31 -6.54 0.54
CA ILE A 22 2.18 -7.18 1.54
C ILE A 22 3.40 -7.82 0.87
N PRO A 23 3.27 -8.68 -0.15
CA PRO A 23 4.44 -9.27 -0.80
C PRO A 23 5.19 -8.24 -1.65
N GLY A 24 4.49 -7.41 -2.43
CA GLY A 24 5.14 -6.46 -3.34
C GLY A 24 5.89 -5.34 -2.59
N LEU A 25 5.17 -4.56 -1.79
CA LEU A 25 5.75 -3.43 -1.07
C LEU A 25 6.58 -3.90 0.12
N GLY A 26 6.18 -4.98 0.79
CA GLY A 26 6.98 -5.57 1.86
C GLY A 26 8.33 -6.11 1.36
N ALA A 27 8.36 -6.80 0.21
CA ALA A 27 9.62 -7.22 -0.38
C ALA A 27 10.48 -6.03 -0.81
N GLN A 28 9.88 -4.99 -1.42
CA GLN A 28 10.63 -3.78 -1.78
C GLN A 28 11.23 -3.10 -0.54
N ALA A 29 10.46 -2.94 0.53
CA ALA A 29 10.94 -2.35 1.79
C ALA A 29 12.08 -3.19 2.39
N TYR A 30 11.98 -4.51 2.35
CA TYR A 30 13.03 -5.42 2.80
C TYR A 30 14.28 -5.33 1.93
N LEU A 31 14.14 -5.26 0.60
CA LEU A 31 15.27 -5.14 -0.33
C LEU A 31 16.02 -3.83 -0.13
N ASN A 32 15.30 -2.71 0.01
CA ASN A 32 15.91 -1.42 0.31
C ASN A 32 16.71 -1.50 1.63
N TRP A 33 16.13 -2.07 2.69
CA TRP A 33 16.77 -2.23 3.99
C TRP A 33 18.03 -3.09 3.93
N SER A 34 17.92 -4.27 3.32
CA SER A 34 19.03 -5.23 3.22
C SER A 34 20.18 -4.76 2.36
N ARG A 35 19.89 -4.01 1.29
CA ARG A 35 20.92 -3.46 0.39
C ARG A 35 21.46 -2.10 0.86
N GLY A 36 20.72 -1.38 1.72
CA GLY A 36 21.08 -0.03 2.14
C GLY A 36 21.10 0.99 1.00
N THR A 37 20.36 0.74 -0.09
CA THR A 37 20.23 1.62 -1.26
C THR A 37 18.81 1.58 -1.80
N THR A 38 18.41 2.63 -2.51
CA THR A 38 17.12 2.71 -3.24
C THR A 38 17.33 2.85 -4.74
N GLU A 39 18.47 2.38 -5.24
CA GLU A 39 18.77 2.30 -6.68
C GLU A 39 17.61 1.64 -7.45
N GLY A 40 17.22 2.28 -8.57
CA GLY A 40 16.13 1.83 -9.42
C GLY A 40 14.71 2.18 -8.94
N LEU A 41 14.55 2.79 -7.76
CA LEU A 41 13.25 3.23 -7.28
C LEU A 41 12.86 4.59 -7.89
N ASP A 42 11.74 4.65 -8.61
CA ASP A 42 11.19 5.93 -9.09
C ASP A 42 10.48 6.68 -7.95
N ALA A 43 10.94 7.90 -7.66
CA ALA A 43 10.37 8.74 -6.62
C ALA A 43 8.90 9.03 -6.90
N SER A 44 8.54 9.30 -8.15
CA SER A 44 7.19 9.73 -8.52
C SER A 44 6.20 8.61 -8.22
N PHE A 45 6.53 7.38 -8.60
CA PHE A 45 5.75 6.19 -8.31
C PHE A 45 5.44 6.03 -6.83
N VAL A 46 6.45 6.06 -5.95
CA VAL A 46 6.22 5.82 -4.50
C VAL A 46 5.45 6.95 -3.82
N HIS A 47 5.65 8.21 -4.24
CA HIS A 47 4.85 9.32 -3.71
C HIS A 47 3.41 9.26 -4.19
N LEU A 48 3.17 8.94 -5.46
CA LEU A 48 1.82 8.75 -6.00
C LEU A 48 1.13 7.56 -5.37
N LEU A 49 1.85 6.49 -5.05
CA LEU A 49 1.32 5.34 -4.33
C LEU A 49 0.90 5.71 -2.89
N LEU A 50 1.75 6.46 -2.18
CA LEU A 50 1.42 6.96 -0.83
C LEU A 50 0.20 7.88 -0.86
N LEU A 51 0.14 8.81 -1.82
CA LEU A 51 -1.00 9.70 -2.01
C LEU A 51 -2.27 8.91 -2.34
N ASN A 52 -2.20 7.97 -3.29
CA ASN A 52 -3.34 7.16 -3.71
C ASN A 52 -3.91 6.33 -2.55
N THR A 53 -3.06 5.57 -1.86
CA THR A 53 -3.47 4.76 -0.71
C THR A 53 -3.99 5.62 0.45
N GLY A 54 -3.37 6.78 0.70
CA GLY A 54 -3.85 7.76 1.68
C GLY A 54 -5.24 8.31 1.35
N LEU A 55 -5.49 8.71 0.10
CA LEU A 55 -6.80 9.21 -0.35
C LEU A 55 -7.88 8.14 -0.25
N TRP A 56 -7.59 6.89 -0.65
CA TRP A 56 -8.53 5.78 -0.52
C TRP A 56 -8.81 5.41 0.94
N LEU A 57 -7.80 5.49 1.82
CA LEU A 57 -7.98 5.30 3.25
C LEU A 57 -8.94 6.35 3.83
N LEU A 58 -8.70 7.64 3.55
CA LEU A 58 -9.57 8.74 4.00
C LEU A 58 -11.00 8.58 3.47
N TRP A 59 -11.14 8.26 2.18
CA TRP A 59 -12.45 8.00 1.57
C TRP A 59 -13.16 6.81 2.21
N GLY A 60 -12.44 5.71 2.45
CA GLY A 60 -12.96 4.49 3.09
C GLY A 60 -13.46 4.75 4.50
N ILE A 61 -12.72 5.55 5.28
CA ILE A 61 -13.14 6.03 6.61
C ILE A 61 -14.45 6.82 6.50
N GLY A 62 -14.52 7.79 5.57
CA GLY A 62 -15.72 8.59 5.34
C GLY A 62 -16.96 7.78 4.96
N ARG A 63 -16.76 6.63 4.29
CA ARG A 63 -17.83 5.70 3.88
C ARG A 63 -18.06 4.55 4.87
N LYS A 64 -17.29 4.45 5.95
CA LYS A 64 -17.31 3.33 6.92
C LYS A 64 -17.11 1.95 6.26
N LEU A 65 -16.26 1.89 5.23
CA LEU A 65 -15.97 0.67 4.46
C LEU A 65 -14.71 -0.02 4.99
N TRP A 66 -14.89 -0.87 6.01
CA TRP A 66 -13.79 -1.64 6.62
C TRP A 66 -12.84 -2.33 5.65
N PRO A 67 -13.31 -3.01 4.58
CA PRO A 67 -12.40 -3.73 3.69
C PRO A 67 -11.43 -2.78 2.96
N VAL A 68 -11.93 -1.63 2.50
CA VAL A 68 -11.14 -0.55 1.87
C VAL A 68 -10.15 0.06 2.85
N ILE A 69 -10.59 0.32 4.09
CA ILE A 69 -9.75 0.88 5.14
C ILE A 69 -8.56 -0.05 5.41
N ILE A 70 -8.81 -1.34 5.60
CA ILE A 70 -7.77 -2.32 5.92
C ILE A 70 -6.74 -2.40 4.79
N ALA A 71 -7.19 -2.60 3.54
CA ALA A 71 -6.28 -2.71 2.40
C ALA A 71 -5.38 -1.47 2.24
N ASN A 72 -5.97 -0.27 2.32
CA ASN A 72 -5.23 0.96 2.10
C ASN A 72 -4.39 1.40 3.30
N ALA A 73 -4.74 0.99 4.53
CA ALA A 73 -3.89 1.22 5.70
C ALA A 73 -2.54 0.48 5.57
N PHE A 74 -2.55 -0.79 5.13
CA PHE A 74 -1.32 -1.53 4.86
C PHE A 74 -0.54 -0.93 3.69
N GLY A 75 -1.23 -0.60 2.59
CA GLY A 75 -0.60 0.05 1.43
C GLY A 75 0.09 1.36 1.80
N ALA A 76 -0.60 2.24 2.56
CA ALA A 76 -0.05 3.51 3.01
C ALA A 76 1.12 3.33 4.00
N ALA A 77 1.03 2.36 4.92
CA ALA A 77 2.11 2.09 5.86
C ALA A 77 3.40 1.65 5.15
N PHE A 78 3.32 0.71 4.20
CA PHE A 78 4.50 0.29 3.43
C PHE A 78 4.99 1.39 2.51
N ALA A 79 4.10 2.13 1.83
CA ALA A 79 4.50 3.25 0.99
C ALA A 79 5.23 4.32 1.80
N LEU A 80 4.80 4.60 3.04
CA LEU A 80 5.47 5.54 3.93
C LEU A 80 6.86 5.05 4.32
N ILE A 81 7.03 3.77 4.65
CA ILE A 81 8.33 3.16 4.93
C ILE A 81 9.27 3.31 3.72
N ILE A 82 8.78 2.99 2.51
CA ILE A 82 9.60 3.06 1.31
C ILE A 82 9.95 4.52 0.97
N VAL A 83 9.03 5.46 1.13
CA VAL A 83 9.31 6.91 0.96
C VAL A 83 10.38 7.36 1.95
N TRP A 84 10.30 6.94 3.22
CA TRP A 84 11.35 7.21 4.20
C TRP A 84 12.70 6.63 3.77
N GLN A 85 12.74 5.38 3.32
CA GLN A 85 13.96 4.75 2.80
C GLN A 85 14.52 5.51 1.59
N TYR A 86 13.67 5.97 0.67
CA TYR A 86 14.07 6.74 -0.52
C TYR A 86 14.83 8.04 -0.18
N TYR A 87 14.48 8.68 0.94
CA TYR A 87 15.15 9.89 1.39
C TYR A 87 16.36 9.63 2.28
N CYS A 88 16.37 8.52 3.02
CA CYS A 88 17.45 8.20 3.96
C CYS A 88 18.59 7.37 3.34
N TYR A 89 18.32 6.62 2.28
CA TYR A 89 19.32 5.75 1.65
C TYR A 89 19.92 6.39 0.39
N PRO A 90 21.19 6.09 0.09
CA PRO A 90 21.80 6.50 -1.15
C PRO A 90 21.11 5.95 -2.40
N ARG A 91 21.38 6.60 -3.54
CA ARG A 91 20.73 6.37 -4.85
C ARG A 91 21.75 6.21 -5.98
N PHE A 92 22.91 5.65 -5.66
CA PHE A 92 24.00 5.49 -6.62
C PHE A 92 23.63 4.53 -7.74
#